data_AF-A0A1G0B8E1-F1
#
_entry.id   AF-A0A1G0B8E1-F1
#
_cell.length_a   1.000
_cell.length_b   1.000
_cell.length_c   1.000
_cell.angle_alpha   90.00
_cell.angle_beta   90.00
_cell.angle_gamma   90.00
#
_symmetry.space_group_name_H-M   'P 1'
#
loop_
_entity.id
_entity.type
_entity.pdbx_description
1 polymer ?
#
loop_
_entity_poly.entity_id
_entity_poly.type
_entity_poly.pdbx_seq_one_letter_code
_entity_poly.pdbx_strand_id
1 'polypeptide(L)'
;MSGLISNYKILKEHNLIVEYHTGILDADSFIEFKKSITLDPLFLPSLNYFVHLKKVTFNTNPEDIDKYVRFLDANSKVYGNRRVALITNTPNQVVSTTMFKMMQQNKSQSVEIFSTNENALEWLNSNLNKDEILDVLVSLIPA
;
A
#
# COMPACT_ATOMS: atom_id res chain seq x y z
N MET A 1 10.41 -16.46 -10.36
CA MET A 1 10.36 -16.15 -8.93
C MET A 1 9.99 -14.69 -8.80
N SER A 2 8.95 -14.39 -8.02
CA SER A 2 8.59 -13.02 -7.63
C SER A 2 9.81 -12.33 -7.03
N GLY A 3 10.14 -11.13 -7.51
CA GLY A 3 11.23 -10.32 -6.95
C GLY A 3 10.79 -9.41 -5.81
N LEU A 4 9.50 -9.46 -5.44
CA LEU A 4 8.91 -8.58 -4.43
C LEU A 4 9.00 -9.23 -3.06
N ILE A 5 9.58 -8.51 -2.10
CA ILE A 5 9.54 -8.86 -0.68
C ILE A 5 8.61 -7.88 0.01
N SER A 6 7.57 -8.40 0.66
CA SER A 6 6.51 -7.61 1.28
C SER A 6 6.26 -8.08 2.70
N ASN A 7 6.34 -7.16 3.65
CA ASN A 7 5.97 -7.39 5.04
C ASN A 7 4.91 -6.38 5.44
N TYR A 8 4.07 -6.74 6.42
CA TYR A 8 3.07 -5.83 6.95
C TYR A 8 2.89 -6.00 8.46
N LYS A 9 2.29 -4.97 9.06
CA LYS A 9 1.79 -5.00 10.43
C LYS A 9 0.41 -4.36 10.49
N ILE A 10 -0.53 -5.02 11.15
CA ILE A 10 -1.86 -4.47 11.42
C ILE A 10 -1.86 -3.81 12.79
N LEU A 11 -2.19 -2.53 12.83
CA LEU A 11 -2.28 -1.68 14.01
C LEU A 11 -3.74 -1.23 14.17
N LYS A 12 -4.58 -2.12 14.72
CA LYS A 12 -6.03 -1.91 14.81
C LYS A 12 -6.40 -0.65 15.59
N GLU A 13 -5.68 -0.42 16.68
CA GLU A 13 -5.80 0.74 17.56
C GLU A 13 -5.54 2.08 16.85
N HIS A 14 -4.82 2.04 15.73
CA HIS A 14 -4.55 3.19 14.86
C HIS A 14 -5.38 3.19 13.56
N ASN A 15 -6.32 2.24 13.42
CA ASN A 15 -7.08 1.99 12.17
C ASN A 15 -6.15 1.89 10.94
N LEU A 16 -4.99 1.23 11.09
CA LEU A 16 -3.92 1.28 10.09
C LEU A 16 -3.30 -0.09 9.81
N ILE A 17 -3.01 -0.32 8.53
CA ILE A 17 -2.12 -1.38 8.06
C ILE A 17 -0.86 -0.69 7.52
N VAL A 18 0.29 -1.06 8.06
CA VAL A 18 1.59 -0.57 7.59
C VAL A 18 2.22 -1.65 6.74
N GLU A 19 2.56 -1.31 5.51
CA GLU A 19 3.21 -2.21 4.56
C GLU A 19 4.60 -1.69 4.21
N TYR A 20 5.56 -2.61 4.17
CA TYR A 20 6.91 -2.34 3.72
C TYR A 20 7.24 -3.26 2.55
N HIS A 21 7.61 -2.63 1.42
CA HIS A 21 7.95 -3.34 0.20
C HIS A 21 9.36 -3.02 -0.26
N THR A 22 10.06 -4.05 -0.73
CA THR A 22 11.38 -3.94 -1.36
C THR A 22 11.51 -4.91 -2.52
N GLY A 23 12.40 -4.61 -3.46
CA GLY A 23 12.64 -5.45 -4.64
C GLY A 23 11.79 -5.06 -5.84
N ILE A 24 11.43 -6.04 -6.67
CA ILE A 24 10.76 -5.83 -7.96
C ILE A 24 9.27 -6.10 -7.81
N LEU A 25 8.44 -5.06 -7.96
CA LEU A 25 6.98 -5.19 -7.91
C LEU A 25 6.44 -5.52 -9.29
N ASP A 26 5.77 -6.66 -9.38
CA ASP A 26 4.87 -7.04 -10.48
C ASP A 26 3.43 -7.17 -9.95
N ALA A 27 2.44 -7.08 -10.83
CA ALA A 27 1.03 -7.04 -10.42
C ALA A 27 0.56 -8.35 -9.77
N ASP A 28 0.99 -9.51 -10.26
CA ASP A 28 0.55 -10.80 -9.71
C ASP A 28 1.07 -11.01 -8.29
N SER A 29 2.36 -10.79 -8.07
CA SER A 29 2.98 -10.85 -6.75
C SER A 29 2.31 -9.91 -5.76
N PHE A 30 1.98 -8.69 -6.20
CA PHE A 30 1.33 -7.71 -5.34
C PHE A 30 -0.13 -8.10 -5.02
N ILE A 31 -0.87 -8.65 -5.99
CA ILE A 31 -2.23 -9.18 -5.78
C ILE A 31 -2.21 -10.32 -4.76
N GLU A 32 -1.29 -11.28 -4.91
CA GLU A 32 -1.20 -12.41 -3.97
C GLU A 32 -0.86 -11.94 -2.55
N PHE A 33 0.03 -10.96 -2.41
CA PHE A 33 0.29 -10.32 -1.12
C PHE A 33 -0.97 -9.63 -0.55
N LYS A 34 -1.73 -8.91 -1.37
CA LYS A 34 -2.97 -8.26 -0.91
C LYS A 34 -4.04 -9.26 -0.48
N LYS A 35 -4.10 -10.44 -1.10
CA LYS A 35 -4.97 -11.54 -0.66
C LYS A 35 -4.51 -12.10 0.68
N SER A 36 -3.20 -12.26 0.91
CA SER A 36 -2.71 -12.81 2.17
C SER A 36 -3.03 -11.92 3.37
N ILE A 37 -2.98 -10.59 3.21
CA ILE A 37 -3.40 -9.64 4.26
C ILE A 37 -4.87 -9.84 4.63
N THR A 38 -5.75 -10.10 3.66
CA THR A 38 -7.19 -10.29 3.96
C THR A 38 -7.50 -11.55 4.76
N LEU A 39 -6.56 -12.48 4.83
CA LEU A 39 -6.68 -13.70 5.62
C LEU A 39 -6.19 -13.52 7.07
N ASP A 40 -5.55 -12.39 7.38
CA ASP A 40 -5.13 -12.07 8.75
C ASP A 40 -6.38 -11.91 9.66
N PRO A 41 -6.45 -12.58 10.82
CA PRO A 41 -7.57 -12.42 11.77
C PRO A 41 -7.77 -10.98 12.26
N LEU A 42 -6.73 -10.15 12.16
CA LEU A 42 -6.78 -8.74 12.51
C LEU A 42 -7.24 -7.84 11.37
N PHE A 43 -7.43 -8.37 10.16
CA PHE A 43 -7.89 -7.59 9.03
C PHE A 43 -9.33 -7.09 9.21
N LEU A 44 -9.55 -5.82 8.87
CA LEU A 44 -10.87 -5.22 8.71
C LEU A 44 -10.86 -4.38 7.42
N PRO A 45 -11.93 -4.43 6.59
CA PRO A 45 -12.00 -3.67 5.34
C PRO A 45 -11.87 -2.14 5.50
N SER A 46 -12.19 -1.62 6.69
CA SER A 46 -12.15 -0.18 7.01
C SER A 46 -10.76 0.35 7.38
N LEU A 47 -9.76 -0.53 7.52
CA LEU A 47 -8.41 -0.12 7.89
C LEU A 47 -7.78 0.69 6.77
N ASN A 48 -7.14 1.80 7.13
CA ASN A 48 -6.35 2.60 6.21
C ASN A 48 -4.99 1.95 5.95
N TYR A 49 -4.32 2.35 4.88
CA TYR A 49 -3.03 1.78 4.48
C TYR A 49 -1.94 2.83 4.42
N PHE A 50 -0.82 2.54 5.07
CA PHE A 50 0.46 3.21 4.89
C PHE A 50 1.37 2.27 4.09
N VAL A 51 1.58 2.55 2.81
CA VAL A 51 2.30 1.66 1.90
C VAL A 51 3.66 2.26 1.56
N HIS A 52 4.72 1.67 2.11
CA HIS A 52 6.08 2.17 1.93
C HIS A 52 6.76 1.52 0.72
N LEU A 53 6.95 2.30 -0.35
CA LEU A 53 7.42 1.85 -1.67
C LEU A 53 8.81 2.39 -2.04
N LYS A 54 9.50 3.11 -1.14
CA LYS A 54 10.78 3.78 -1.44
C LYS A 54 11.92 2.83 -1.87
N LYS A 55 11.80 1.53 -1.58
CA LYS A 55 12.78 0.49 -1.96
C LYS A 55 12.27 -0.44 -3.06
N VAL A 56 11.17 -0.06 -3.73
CA VAL A 56 10.56 -0.82 -4.81
C VAL A 56 11.01 -0.29 -6.17
N THR A 57 11.34 -1.23 -7.05
CA THR A 57 11.43 -1.04 -8.50
C THR A 57 10.15 -1.56 -9.13
N PHE A 58 9.38 -0.68 -9.75
CA PHE A 58 8.16 -1.07 -10.46
C PHE A 58 8.53 -1.74 -11.79
N ASN A 59 8.12 -3.00 -11.94
CA ASN A 59 8.15 -3.73 -13.21
C ASN A 59 6.71 -3.99 -13.66
N THR A 60 5.98 -2.90 -13.85
CA THR A 60 4.56 -2.91 -14.22
C THR A 60 4.35 -2.01 -15.42
N ASN A 61 3.54 -2.46 -16.35
CA ASN A 61 3.04 -1.65 -17.46
C ASN A 61 1.60 -1.14 -17.16
N PRO A 62 1.00 -0.33 -18.05
CA PRO A 62 -0.40 0.11 -17.92
C PRO A 62 -1.43 -1.01 -17.72
N GLU A 63 -1.26 -2.14 -18.38
CA GLU A 63 -2.18 -3.29 -18.33
C GLU A 63 -2.09 -4.01 -16.98
N ASP A 64 -0.88 -4.09 -16.41
CA ASP A 64 -0.64 -4.62 -15.07
C ASP A 64 -1.33 -3.77 -13.99
N ILE A 65 -1.28 -2.44 -14.15
CA ILE A 65 -1.95 -1.50 -13.24
C ILE A 65 -3.47 -1.65 -13.38
N ASP A 66 -4.00 -1.70 -14.61
CA ASP A 66 -5.43 -1.93 -14.87
C ASP A 66 -5.90 -3.28 -14.30
N LYS A 67 -5.10 -4.34 -14.44
CA LYS A 67 -5.34 -5.64 -13.82
C LYS A 67 -5.52 -5.54 -12.31
N TYR A 68 -4.64 -4.78 -11.62
CA TYR A 68 -4.77 -4.57 -10.19
C TYR A 68 -6.01 -3.74 -9.83
N VAL A 69 -6.35 -2.71 -10.62
CA VAL A 69 -7.58 -1.92 -10.42
C VAL A 69 -8.82 -2.79 -10.55
N ARG A 70 -8.90 -3.62 -11.61
CA ARG A 70 -10.01 -4.56 -11.80
C ARG A 70 -10.12 -5.58 -10.68
N PHE A 71 -8.98 -6.05 -10.17
CA PHE A 71 -8.95 -6.93 -9.00
C PHE A 71 -9.57 -6.25 -7.78
N LEU A 72 -9.22 -5.00 -7.49
CA LEU A 72 -9.80 -4.25 -6.38
C LEU A 72 -11.30 -4.01 -6.57
N ASP A 73 -11.73 -3.63 -7.77
CA ASP A 73 -13.14 -3.37 -8.08
C ASP A 73 -14.00 -4.64 -7.95
N ALA A 74 -13.52 -5.77 -8.47
CA ALA A 74 -14.18 -7.07 -8.35
C ALA A 74 -14.30 -7.53 -6.88
N ASN A 75 -13.40 -7.07 -6.01
CA ASN A 75 -13.34 -7.41 -4.59
C ASN A 75 -13.69 -6.23 -3.68
N SER A 76 -14.40 -5.22 -4.18
CA SER A 76 -14.73 -3.98 -3.46
C SER A 76 -15.43 -4.22 -2.11
N LYS A 77 -16.25 -5.27 -2.00
CA LYS A 77 -16.89 -5.68 -0.73
C LYS A 77 -15.90 -6.17 0.32
N VAL A 78 -14.79 -6.79 -0.10
CA VAL A 78 -13.74 -7.30 0.80
C VAL A 78 -12.79 -6.20 1.20
N TYR A 79 -12.47 -5.30 0.28
CA TYR A 79 -11.48 -4.24 0.51
C TYR A 79 -12.05 -2.96 1.11
N GLY A 80 -13.38 -2.76 1.05
CA GLY A 80 -14.07 -1.64 1.69
C GLY A 80 -13.65 -0.26 1.16
N ASN A 81 -14.25 0.79 1.72
CA ASN A 81 -13.83 2.17 1.47
C ASN A 81 -12.79 2.60 2.51
N ARG A 82 -11.61 3.03 2.04
CA ARG A 82 -10.46 3.34 2.91
C ARG A 82 -9.53 4.38 2.31
N ARG A 83 -8.63 4.91 3.12
CA ARG A 83 -7.52 5.77 2.67
C ARG A 83 -6.26 4.95 2.47
N VAL A 84 -5.54 5.21 1.38
CA VAL A 84 -4.26 4.57 1.05
C VAL A 84 -3.23 5.66 0.78
N ALA A 85 -2.22 5.75 1.65
CA ALA A 85 -1.06 6.59 1.43
C ALA A 85 0.05 5.76 0.77
N LEU A 86 0.53 6.20 -0.39
CA LEU A 86 1.62 5.58 -1.13
C LEU A 86 2.89 6.42 -0.95
N ILE A 87 3.88 5.88 -0.25
CA ILE A 87 5.10 6.60 0.11
C ILE A 87 6.19 6.25 -0.89
N THR A 88 6.60 7.23 -1.69
CA THR A 88 7.54 7.08 -2.81
C THR A 88 8.73 8.04 -2.65
N ASN A 89 9.81 7.82 -3.39
CA ASN A 89 10.99 8.70 -3.40
C ASN A 89 11.62 8.88 -4.79
N THR A 90 11.11 8.26 -5.84
CA THR A 90 11.63 8.43 -7.21
C THR A 90 10.52 8.80 -8.20
N PRO A 91 10.86 9.54 -9.29
CA PRO A 91 9.89 9.87 -10.33
C PRO A 91 9.19 8.64 -10.94
N ASN A 92 9.92 7.54 -11.16
CA ASN A 92 9.36 6.31 -11.74
C ASN A 92 8.28 5.68 -10.84
N GLN A 93 8.49 5.71 -9.52
CA GLN A 93 7.48 5.27 -8.56
C GLN A 93 6.25 6.19 -8.60
N VAL A 94 6.47 7.51 -8.65
CA VAL A 94 5.37 8.49 -8.74
C VAL A 94 4.54 8.29 -10.02
N VAL A 95 5.17 8.02 -11.16
CA VAL A 95 4.45 7.73 -12.42
C VAL A 95 3.51 6.54 -12.25
N SER A 96 4.04 5.43 -11.74
CA SER A 96 3.26 4.19 -11.60
C SER A 96 2.11 4.34 -10.60
N THR A 97 2.36 4.98 -9.45
CA THR A 97 1.33 5.21 -8.43
C THR A 97 0.30 6.26 -8.86
N THR A 98 0.71 7.26 -9.64
CA THR A 98 -0.22 8.24 -10.23
C THR A 98 -1.14 7.60 -11.25
N MET A 99 -0.59 6.75 -12.12
CA MET A 99 -1.37 6.01 -13.10
C MET A 99 -2.41 5.11 -12.42
N PHE A 100 -2.00 4.41 -11.36
CA PHE A 100 -2.91 3.66 -10.50
C PHE A 100 -4.03 4.53 -9.92
N LYS A 101 -3.68 5.66 -9.28
CA LYS A 101 -4.66 6.61 -8.72
C LYS A 101 -5.66 7.09 -9.78
N MET A 102 -5.18 7.43 -10.98
CA MET A 102 -6.03 7.89 -12.08
C MET A 102 -6.99 6.80 -12.58
N MET A 103 -6.51 5.56 -12.76
CA MET A 103 -7.32 4.44 -13.23
C MET A 103 -8.36 3.99 -12.21
N GLN A 104 -8.00 4.04 -10.92
CA GLN A 104 -8.87 3.63 -9.82
C GLN A 104 -9.99 4.66 -9.53
N GLN A 105 -9.84 5.91 -9.97
CA GLN A 105 -10.87 6.96 -9.93
C GLN A 105 -11.53 7.15 -8.55
N ASN A 106 -10.82 6.85 -7.46
CA ASN A 106 -11.33 6.87 -6.09
C ASN A 106 -12.62 6.04 -5.86
N LYS A 107 -12.91 5.03 -6.70
CA LYS A 107 -14.17 4.28 -6.63
C LYS A 107 -14.32 3.48 -5.33
N SER A 108 -13.23 2.87 -4.88
CA SER A 108 -13.19 1.91 -3.77
C SER A 108 -12.26 2.36 -2.63
N GLN A 109 -11.38 3.31 -2.88
CA GLN A 109 -10.42 3.80 -1.89
C GLN A 109 -9.95 5.18 -2.32
N SER A 110 -9.71 6.07 -1.37
CA SER A 110 -9.03 7.33 -1.63
C SER A 110 -7.53 7.06 -1.62
N VAL A 111 -6.83 7.42 -2.68
CA VAL A 111 -5.39 7.17 -2.81
C VAL A 111 -4.65 8.50 -2.90
N GLU A 112 -3.64 8.68 -2.06
CA GLU A 112 -2.73 9.81 -2.14
C GLU A 112 -1.26 9.38 -2.11
N ILE A 113 -0.42 10.18 -2.77
CA ILE A 113 1.00 9.87 -2.96
C ILE A 113 1.82 10.89 -2.20
N PHE A 114 2.77 10.41 -1.38
CA PHE A 114 3.58 11.24 -0.50
C PHE A 114 5.07 10.93 -0.67
N SER A 115 5.89 11.94 -0.39
CA SER A 115 7.36 11.81 -0.29
C SER A 115 7.85 11.66 1.16
N THR A 116 7.04 12.09 2.13
CA THR A 116 7.34 12.09 3.57
C THR A 116 6.35 11.22 4.34
N ASN A 117 6.80 10.65 5.47
CA ASN A 117 5.96 9.77 6.29
C ASN A 117 4.96 10.61 7.09
N GLU A 118 5.39 11.79 7.53
CA GLU A 118 4.65 12.73 8.36
C GLU A 118 3.36 13.20 7.66
N ASN A 119 3.47 13.69 6.43
CA ASN A 119 2.32 14.15 5.66
C ASN A 119 1.35 12.99 5.34
N ALA A 120 1.90 11.79 5.10
CA ALA A 120 1.10 10.60 4.89
C ALA A 120 0.28 10.24 6.15
N LEU A 121 0.91 10.25 7.33
CA LEU A 121 0.24 9.96 8.60
C LEU A 121 -0.84 11.00 8.93
N GLU A 122 -0.55 12.28 8.73
CA GLU A 122 -1.50 13.37 8.92
C GLU A 122 -2.74 13.17 8.03
N TRP A 123 -2.53 12.87 6.75
CA TRP A 123 -3.64 12.62 5.82
C TRP A 123 -4.44 11.35 6.14
N LEU A 124 -3.77 10.31 6.65
CA LEU A 124 -4.43 9.09 7.13
C LEU A 124 -5.22 9.31 8.43
N ASN A 125 -5.06 10.48 9.07
CA ASN A 125 -5.61 10.78 10.40
C ASN A 125 -5.23 9.70 11.43
N SER A 126 -3.99 9.23 11.34
CA SER A 126 -3.43 8.27 12.30
C SER A 126 -2.93 9.01 13.53
N ASN A 127 -3.15 8.43 14.71
CA ASN A 127 -2.57 8.94 15.95
C ASN A 127 -1.08 8.58 16.12
N LEU A 128 -0.50 7.84 15.16
CA LEU A 128 0.93 7.54 15.18
C LEU A 128 1.74 8.80 14.89
N ASN A 129 2.81 8.98 15.65
CA ASN A 129 3.82 9.97 15.34
C ASN A 129 4.89 9.41 14.39
N LYS A 130 5.82 10.29 13.97
CA LYS A 130 6.90 9.96 13.05
C LYS A 130 7.82 8.85 13.55
N ASP A 131 8.15 8.85 14.83
CA ASP A 131 9.13 7.91 15.38
C ASP A 131 8.49 6.52 15.51
N GLU A 132 7.23 6.45 15.94
CA GLU A 132 6.48 5.20 16.03
C GLU A 132 6.32 4.51 14.66
N ILE A 133 6.02 5.27 13.60
CA ILE A 133 5.95 4.68 12.26
C ILE A 133 7.32 4.20 11.78
N LEU A 134 8.40 4.90 12.14
CA LEU A 134 9.76 4.48 11.78
C LEU A 134 10.12 3.17 12.48
N ASP A 135 9.81 3.03 13.77
CA ASP A 135 10.03 1.79 14.52
C ASP A 135 9.26 0.62 13.91
N VAL A 136 8.00 0.85 13.51
CA VAL A 136 7.21 -0.16 12.79
C VAL A 136 7.87 -0.51 11.46
N LEU A 137 8.28 0.48 10.66
CA LEU A 137 8.94 0.22 9.37
C LEU A 137 10.25 -0.55 9.53
N VAL A 138 11.07 -0.22 10.53
CA VAL A 138 12.32 -0.94 10.84
C VAL A 138 12.04 -2.39 11.20
N SER A 139 11.00 -2.66 11.98
CA SER A 139 10.59 -4.04 12.32
C SER A 139 10.12 -4.87 11.13
N LEU A 140 9.79 -4.23 10.00
CA LEU A 140 9.33 -4.87 8.76
C LEU A 140 10.45 -5.03 7.72
N ILE A 141 11.66 -4.53 7.98
CA ILE A 141 12.80 -4.73 7.08
C ILE A 141 13.21 -6.21 7.13
N PRO A 142 13.32 -6.89 5.97
CA PRO A 142 13.83 -8.25 5.93
C PRO A 142 15.25 -8.33 6.51
N ALA A 143 15.51 -9.36 7.34
CA ALA A 143 16.83 -9.62 7.92
C ALA A 143 17.89 -10.00 6.88
#